data_AF-A0A954MR46-F1
#
_entry.id   AF-A0A954MR46-F1
#
_cell.length_a   1.000
_cell.length_b   1.000
_cell.length_c   1.000
_cell.angle_alpha   90.00
_cell.angle_beta   90.00
_cell.angle_gamma   90.00
#
_symmetry.space_group_name_H-M   'P 1'
#
loop_
_entity.id
_entity.type
_entity.pdbx_description
1 polymer ?
#
loop_
_entity_poly.entity_id
_entity_poly.type
_entity_poly.pdbx_seq_one_letter_code
_entity_poly.pdbx_strand_id
1 'polypeptide(L)'
;ASWPHYGELTHQKQTAVADAASEVADAMGPSVDNAGNDKYNPVDPADMSEDKHDPRDFALWKAPKDSDPLDARWNTPFGTGRPGWHIECSAMSHRYLKDMFDIHGGGLDLRFPHHENEMAQTRAAGYDSAARWMHSAWVTAKGEKMSKSLGNGLSVPAVLAENSAWVVRYALGSVQY
;
A
#
# COMPACT_ATOMS: atom_id res chain seq x y z
N ALA A 1 -25.38 16.49 -6.22
CA ALA A 1 -25.37 15.98 -7.61
C ALA A 1 -24.13 16.54 -8.28
N SER A 2 -23.15 15.69 -8.55
CA SER A 2 -21.85 16.05 -9.13
C SER A 2 -22.01 16.57 -10.56
N TRP A 3 -21.18 17.57 -10.84
CA TRP A 3 -21.16 18.50 -11.97
C TRP A 3 -21.26 17.88 -13.39
N PRO A 4 -22.14 18.38 -14.27
CA PRO A 4 -22.38 17.81 -15.61
C PRO A 4 -21.36 18.13 -16.71
N HIS A 5 -20.28 18.89 -16.45
CA HIS A 5 -19.41 19.45 -17.52
C HIS A 5 -17.93 19.05 -17.46
N TYR A 6 -17.57 18.01 -16.70
CA TYR A 6 -16.17 17.57 -16.58
C TYR A 6 -15.60 16.91 -17.86
N GLY A 7 -16.45 16.51 -18.82
CA GLY A 7 -16.04 15.72 -20.00
C GLY A 7 -15.53 16.52 -21.21
N GLU A 8 -15.60 17.85 -21.22
CA GLU A 8 -15.30 18.63 -22.44
C GLU A 8 -13.84 19.09 -22.57
N LEU A 9 -13.00 18.88 -21.56
CA LEU A 9 -11.60 19.38 -21.54
C LEU A 9 -10.54 18.32 -21.79
N THR A 10 -10.90 17.05 -21.88
CA THR A 10 -9.95 15.99 -22.21
C THR A 10 -10.20 15.59 -23.66
N HIS A 11 -9.28 15.91 -24.56
CA HIS A 11 -9.26 15.39 -25.93
C HIS A 11 -8.96 13.87 -25.98
N GLN A 12 -9.43 13.11 -25.00
CA GLN A 12 -9.49 11.66 -25.00
C GLN A 12 -10.65 11.24 -25.88
N LYS A 13 -10.39 11.06 -27.17
CA LYS A 13 -11.23 10.17 -27.97
C LYS A 13 -11.20 8.81 -27.27
N GLN A 14 -12.31 8.45 -26.61
CA GLN A 14 -12.58 7.08 -26.20
C GLN A 14 -12.63 6.21 -27.45
N THR A 15 -11.49 5.63 -27.82
CA THR A 15 -11.51 4.40 -28.59
C THR A 15 -11.92 3.31 -27.62
N ALA A 16 -13.18 2.94 -27.71
CA ALA A 16 -13.85 1.94 -26.90
C ALA A 16 -13.10 0.60 -26.93
N VAL A 17 -12.37 0.30 -25.86
CA VAL A 17 -12.38 -1.00 -25.17
C VAL A 17 -12.02 -0.70 -23.71
N ALA A 18 -12.95 -0.90 -22.77
CA ALA A 18 -12.62 -0.89 -21.36
C ALA A 18 -11.66 -2.06 -21.10
N ASP A 19 -10.59 -1.85 -20.33
CA ASP A 19 -9.78 -3.00 -19.95
C ASP A 19 -10.58 -3.93 -19.04
N ALA A 20 -10.33 -5.24 -19.14
CA ALA A 20 -11.09 -6.23 -18.38
C ALA A 20 -10.99 -6.01 -16.86
N ALA A 21 -9.98 -5.26 -16.39
CA ALA A 21 -9.85 -4.87 -14.99
C ALA A 21 -10.88 -3.79 -14.58
N SER A 22 -11.12 -2.79 -15.42
CA SER A 22 -12.13 -1.74 -15.19
C SER A 22 -13.55 -2.29 -15.28
N GLU A 23 -13.82 -3.21 -16.22
CA GLU A 23 -15.14 -3.86 -16.30
C GLU A 23 -15.44 -4.72 -15.08
N VAL A 24 -14.42 -5.38 -14.50
CA VAL A 24 -14.55 -6.14 -13.26
C VAL A 24 -14.80 -5.20 -12.08
N ALA A 25 -14.09 -4.07 -11.98
CA ALA A 25 -14.29 -3.10 -10.90
C ALA A 25 -15.68 -2.44 -10.95
N ASP A 26 -16.16 -2.06 -12.14
CA ASP A 26 -17.49 -1.47 -12.32
C ASP A 26 -18.63 -2.48 -12.10
N ALA A 27 -18.41 -3.76 -12.43
CA ALA A 27 -19.39 -4.83 -12.19
C ALA A 27 -19.51 -5.23 -10.71
N MET A 28 -18.54 -4.89 -9.87
CA MET A 28 -18.50 -5.25 -8.45
C MET A 28 -19.50 -4.43 -7.60
N GLY A 29 -19.97 -3.28 -8.08
CA GLY A 29 -20.87 -2.41 -7.31
C GLY A 29 -20.19 -1.79 -6.07
N PRO A 30 -20.94 -1.05 -5.22
CA PRO A 30 -20.38 -0.49 -3.99
C PRO A 30 -19.78 -1.61 -3.11
N SER A 31 -18.61 -1.36 -2.51
CA SER A 31 -17.98 -2.37 -1.66
C SER A 31 -18.84 -2.74 -0.46
N VAL A 32 -19.67 -1.81 0.02
CA VAL A 32 -20.56 -1.99 1.16
C VAL A 32 -21.94 -2.48 0.74
N ASP A 33 -22.43 -3.53 1.40
CA ASP A 33 -23.80 -3.99 1.27
C ASP A 33 -24.79 -3.07 2.03
N ASN A 34 -26.09 -3.36 1.91
CA ASN A 34 -27.13 -2.58 2.58
C ASN A 34 -27.09 -2.64 4.11
N ALA A 35 -26.30 -3.56 4.69
CA ALA A 35 -26.04 -3.66 6.12
C ALA A 35 -24.74 -2.94 6.53
N GLY A 36 -24.02 -2.32 5.58
CA GLY A 36 -22.77 -1.61 5.80
C GLY A 36 -21.53 -2.52 5.80
N ASN A 37 -21.69 -3.81 5.50
CA ASN A 37 -20.57 -4.76 5.46
C ASN A 37 -19.83 -4.64 4.13
N ASP A 38 -18.51 -4.51 4.20
CA ASP A 38 -17.69 -4.53 2.99
C ASP A 38 -17.56 -5.96 2.45
N LYS A 39 -18.14 -6.20 1.27
CA LYS A 39 -18.14 -7.48 0.54
C LYS A 39 -16.76 -7.87 0.03
N TYR A 40 -15.86 -6.90 -0.18
CA TYR A 40 -14.56 -7.10 -0.80
C TYR A 40 -13.40 -7.06 0.18
N ASN A 41 -13.60 -6.42 1.33
CA ASN A 41 -12.66 -6.43 2.44
C ASN A 41 -13.42 -6.69 3.77
N PRO A 42 -13.85 -7.94 4.02
CA PRO A 42 -14.57 -8.26 5.23
C PRO A 42 -13.73 -7.94 6.46
N VAL A 43 -14.37 -7.39 7.49
CA VAL A 43 -13.72 -7.06 8.76
C VAL A 43 -13.09 -8.32 9.36
N ASP A 44 -11.78 -8.31 9.55
CA ASP A 44 -11.09 -9.31 10.36
C ASP A 44 -11.38 -9.01 11.84
N PRO A 45 -11.90 -9.97 12.63
CA PRO A 45 -12.05 -9.80 14.07
C PRO A 45 -10.76 -9.38 14.79
N ALA A 46 -9.59 -9.71 14.24
CA ALA A 46 -8.29 -9.26 14.76
C ALA A 46 -8.07 -7.75 14.62
N ASP A 47 -8.78 -7.08 13.71
CA ASP A 47 -8.71 -5.64 13.49
C ASP A 47 -9.68 -4.84 14.37
N MET A 48 -10.59 -5.53 15.07
CA MET A 48 -11.50 -4.94 16.06
C MET A 48 -10.72 -4.46 17.29
N SER A 49 -10.97 -3.22 17.69
CA SER A 49 -10.41 -2.64 18.91
C SER A 49 -11.40 -1.63 19.47
N GLU A 50 -11.53 -1.58 20.79
CA GLU A 50 -12.36 -0.57 21.48
C GLU A 50 -11.83 0.87 21.27
N ASP A 51 -10.55 1.00 20.90
CA ASP A 51 -9.90 2.29 20.62
C ASP A 51 -10.15 2.79 19.18
N LYS A 52 -10.84 1.99 18.36
CA LYS A 52 -11.18 2.34 16.97
C LYS A 52 -12.68 2.60 16.84
N HIS A 53 -13.04 3.60 16.03
CA HIS A 53 -14.45 3.82 15.68
C HIS A 53 -14.92 2.82 14.63
N ASP A 54 -14.02 2.45 13.71
CA ASP A 54 -14.25 1.46 12.68
C ASP A 54 -13.09 0.45 12.61
N PRO A 55 -13.32 -0.85 12.36
CA PRO A 55 -12.26 -1.84 12.29
C PRO A 55 -11.19 -1.54 11.23
N ARG A 56 -11.58 -0.81 10.17
CA ARG A 56 -10.71 -0.37 9.08
C ARG A 56 -9.82 0.81 9.48
N ASP A 57 -10.06 1.43 10.64
CA ASP A 57 -9.21 2.51 11.16
C ASP A 57 -7.77 2.00 11.35
N PHE A 58 -6.81 2.80 10.91
CA PHE A 58 -5.40 2.54 11.06
C PHE A 58 -4.71 3.70 11.80
N ALA A 59 -3.77 3.36 12.67
CA ALA A 59 -3.13 4.35 13.52
C ALA A 59 -2.14 5.23 12.74
N LEU A 60 -2.31 6.55 12.83
CA LEU A 60 -1.33 7.54 12.37
C LEU A 60 -0.20 7.72 13.38
N TRP A 61 -0.54 7.70 14.68
CA TRP A 61 0.38 7.82 15.79
C TRP A 61 0.07 6.71 16.80
N LYS A 62 1.10 6.01 17.27
CA LYS A 62 0.95 4.90 18.21
C LYS A 62 1.62 5.27 19.53
N ALA A 63 0.95 4.98 20.64
CA ALA A 63 1.56 5.02 21.96
C ALA A 63 2.80 4.11 21.99
N PRO A 64 3.84 4.49 22.75
CA PRO A 64 5.05 3.70 22.84
C PRO A 64 4.73 2.41 23.60
N LYS A 65 5.27 1.29 23.12
CA LYS A 65 5.30 0.04 23.87
C LYS A 65 6.49 0.04 24.81
N ASP A 66 6.42 -0.72 25.89
CA ASP A 66 7.56 -0.90 26.79
C ASP A 66 8.79 -1.47 26.07
N SER A 67 8.57 -2.27 25.02
CA SER A 67 9.61 -2.82 24.14
C SER A 67 10.22 -1.81 23.15
N ASP A 68 9.58 -0.65 22.94
CA ASP A 68 10.06 0.32 21.95
C ASP A 68 11.33 1.01 22.48
N PRO A 69 12.39 1.13 21.67
CA PRO A 69 13.59 1.90 22.03
C PRO A 69 13.24 3.35 22.43
N LEU A 70 14.01 3.95 23.35
CA LEU A 70 13.77 5.33 23.79
C LEU A 70 13.96 6.36 22.68
N ASP A 71 14.88 6.10 21.75
CA ASP A 71 15.15 6.92 20.56
C ASP A 71 14.13 6.71 19.44
N ALA A 72 13.23 5.74 19.58
CA ALA A 72 12.07 5.56 18.73
C ALA A 72 10.82 6.23 19.32
N ARG A 73 10.96 7.25 20.19
CA ARG A 73 9.85 7.96 20.84
C ARG A 73 10.02 9.47 20.69
N TRP A 74 8.94 10.15 20.33
CA TRP A 74 8.90 11.61 20.18
C TRP A 74 7.72 12.22 20.92
N ASN A 75 7.93 13.41 21.49
CA ASN A 75 6.86 14.20 22.09
C ASN A 75 6.14 15.01 21.02
N THR A 76 4.81 14.90 21.00
CA THR A 76 3.95 15.64 20.07
C THR A 76 2.76 16.26 20.83
N PRO A 77 1.98 17.17 20.21
CA PRO A 77 0.74 17.69 20.80
C PRO A 77 -0.30 16.62 21.16
N PHE A 78 -0.19 15.42 20.58
CA PHE A 78 -1.09 14.29 20.80
C PHE A 78 -0.50 13.24 21.76
N GLY A 79 0.59 13.58 22.45
CA GLY A 79 1.29 12.71 23.39
C GLY A 79 2.60 12.14 22.86
N THR A 80 3.36 11.52 23.77
CA THR A 80 4.57 10.79 23.43
C THR A 80 4.22 9.52 22.67
N GLY A 81 4.95 9.21 21.61
CA GLY A 81 4.74 7.99 20.85
C GLY A 81 5.65 7.90 19.63
N ARG A 82 5.19 7.15 18.64
CA ARG A 82 5.90 6.93 17.38
C ARG A 82 4.93 6.89 16.20
N PRO A 83 5.40 7.18 14.99
CA PRO A 83 4.55 7.12 13.81
C PRO A 83 4.00 5.70 13.58
N GLY A 84 2.84 5.65 12.92
CA GLY A 84 2.34 4.46 12.27
C GLY A 84 3.08 4.19 10.96
N TRP A 85 3.21 2.91 10.60
CA TRP A 85 3.93 2.47 9.41
C TRP A 85 3.57 3.23 8.12
N HIS A 86 2.29 3.52 7.89
CA HIS A 86 1.83 4.20 6.66
C HIS A 86 2.17 5.70 6.64
N ILE A 87 2.06 6.40 7.77
CA ILE A 87 2.21 7.87 7.79
C ILE A 87 3.65 8.30 7.51
N GLU A 88 4.61 7.41 7.78
CA GLU A 88 6.03 7.63 7.47
C GLU A 88 6.24 7.86 5.97
N CYS A 89 5.73 6.95 5.12
CA CYS A 89 5.86 7.03 3.67
C CYS A 89 5.10 8.23 3.08
N SER A 90 3.87 8.50 3.55
CA SER A 90 3.10 9.69 3.15
C SER A 90 3.83 11.00 3.47
N ALA A 91 4.33 11.14 4.71
CA ALA A 91 5.02 12.35 5.13
C ALA A 91 6.35 12.54 4.40
N MET A 92 7.14 11.49 4.25
CA MET A 92 8.44 11.57 3.57
C MET A 92 8.29 11.81 2.06
N SER A 93 7.42 11.08 1.38
CA SER A 93 7.20 11.26 -0.06
C SER A 93 6.76 12.69 -0.38
N HIS A 94 5.78 13.23 0.36
CA HIS A 94 5.39 14.62 0.21
C HIS A 94 6.53 15.60 0.53
N ARG A 95 7.29 15.38 1.61
CA ARG A 95 8.39 16.29 2.01
C ARG A 95 9.49 16.41 0.96
N TYR A 96 9.81 15.31 0.26
CA TYR A 96 10.95 15.22 -0.64
C TYR A 96 10.57 15.34 -2.11
N LEU A 97 9.45 14.78 -2.52
CA LEU A 97 8.98 14.81 -3.92
C LEU A 97 8.03 15.98 -4.17
N LYS A 98 7.29 16.41 -3.14
CA LYS A 98 6.23 17.43 -3.19
C LYS A 98 5.12 17.07 -4.18
N ASP A 99 4.09 17.93 -4.23
CA ASP A 99 3.01 17.95 -5.21
C ASP A 99 2.55 16.55 -5.65
N MET A 100 2.10 16.41 -6.90
CA MET A 100 1.95 15.10 -7.52
C MET A 100 3.31 14.64 -8.06
N PHE A 101 3.75 13.44 -7.68
CA PHE A 101 4.95 12.80 -8.24
C PHE A 101 4.59 11.62 -9.16
N ASP A 102 5.51 11.25 -10.05
CA ASP A 102 5.17 10.37 -11.17
C ASP A 102 4.88 8.92 -10.77
N ILE A 103 5.79 8.30 -10.00
CA ILE A 103 5.76 6.85 -9.75
C ILE A 103 5.98 6.55 -8.26
N HIS A 104 5.07 5.78 -7.68
CA HIS A 104 5.25 5.12 -6.38
C HIS A 104 5.36 3.61 -6.57
N GLY A 105 6.44 3.01 -6.06
CA GLY A 105 6.75 1.59 -6.23
C GLY A 105 6.71 0.80 -4.92
N GLY A 106 6.43 -0.51 -5.00
CA GLY A 106 6.54 -1.41 -3.85
C GLY A 106 6.40 -2.89 -4.22
N GLY A 107 6.52 -3.79 -3.25
CA GLY A 107 6.10 -5.18 -3.43
C GLY A 107 4.57 -5.27 -3.53
N LEU A 108 4.05 -6.30 -4.20
CA LEU A 108 2.59 -6.51 -4.35
C LEU A 108 1.85 -6.59 -2.99
N ASP A 109 2.54 -7.04 -1.95
CA ASP A 109 2.06 -7.08 -0.57
C ASP A 109 1.86 -5.71 0.07
N LEU A 110 2.55 -4.68 -0.44
CA LEU A 110 2.36 -3.30 0.01
C LEU A 110 1.13 -2.64 -0.62
N ARG A 111 0.56 -3.19 -1.70
CA ARG A 111 -0.62 -2.60 -2.34
C ARG A 111 -1.75 -2.40 -1.34
N PHE A 112 -2.03 -3.40 -0.51
CA PHE A 112 -2.99 -3.32 0.56
C PHE A 112 -2.43 -4.01 1.83
N PRO A 113 -2.51 -3.38 3.02
CA PRO A 113 -3.15 -2.08 3.28
C PRO A 113 -2.21 -0.89 3.07
N HIS A 114 -0.91 -1.10 2.81
CA HIS A 114 0.10 -0.05 2.98
C HIS A 114 -0.10 1.15 2.05
N HIS A 115 -0.05 0.95 0.73
CA HIS A 115 -0.21 2.01 -0.26
C HIS A 115 -1.63 2.58 -0.31
N GLU A 116 -2.65 1.77 -0.01
CA GLU A 116 -4.03 2.24 0.11
C GLU A 116 -4.14 3.28 1.25
N ASN A 117 -3.56 2.97 2.41
CA ASN A 117 -3.55 3.88 3.56
C ASN A 117 -2.68 5.11 3.33
N GLU A 118 -1.58 4.99 2.60
CA GLU A 118 -0.78 6.15 2.18
C GLU A 118 -1.57 7.09 1.26
N MET A 119 -2.29 6.52 0.29
CA MET A 119 -3.14 7.28 -0.61
C MET A 119 -4.27 7.97 0.15
N ALA A 120 -4.90 7.28 1.11
CA ALA A 120 -5.92 7.85 1.98
C ALA A 120 -5.39 9.02 2.81
N GLN A 121 -4.23 8.87 3.48
CA GLN A 121 -3.59 9.93 4.26
C GLN A 121 -3.23 11.14 3.39
N THR A 122 -2.62 10.91 2.23
CA THR A 122 -2.16 11.96 1.32
C THR A 122 -3.33 12.79 0.79
N ARG A 123 -4.38 12.12 0.31
CA ARG A 123 -5.58 12.78 -0.21
C ARG A 123 -6.38 13.49 0.89
N ALA A 124 -6.51 12.87 2.07
CA ALA A 124 -7.20 13.49 3.20
C ALA A 124 -6.49 14.76 3.69
N ALA A 125 -5.16 14.84 3.54
CA ALA A 125 -4.37 16.04 3.81
C ALA A 125 -4.51 17.13 2.72
N GLY A 126 -5.23 16.86 1.62
CA GLY A 126 -5.45 17.81 0.53
C GLY A 126 -4.36 17.81 -0.55
N TYR A 127 -3.50 16.78 -0.58
CA TYR A 127 -2.45 16.64 -1.58
C TYR A 127 -2.83 15.65 -2.68
N ASP A 128 -2.21 15.84 -3.85
CA ASP A 128 -2.25 14.84 -4.91
C ASP A 128 -1.39 13.63 -4.53
N SER A 129 -1.82 12.46 -5.00
CA SER A 129 -1.07 11.21 -4.86
C SER A 129 -0.21 10.93 -6.10
N ALA A 130 0.54 9.83 -6.10
CA ALA A 130 1.36 9.45 -7.24
C ALA A 130 0.52 9.23 -8.51
N ALA A 131 1.05 9.64 -9.67
CA ALA A 131 0.37 9.48 -10.96
C ALA A 131 0.22 8.01 -11.37
N ARG A 132 1.21 7.19 -10.99
CA ARG A 132 1.28 5.75 -11.29
C ARG A 132 1.78 4.98 -10.07
N TRP A 133 1.12 3.87 -9.79
CA TRP A 133 1.53 2.92 -8.77
C TRP A 133 2.04 1.65 -9.45
N MET A 134 3.23 1.19 -9.06
CA MET A 134 3.88 0.02 -9.63
C MET A 134 4.18 -0.99 -8.54
N HIS A 135 3.82 -2.25 -8.78
CA HIS A 135 4.00 -3.32 -7.81
C HIS A 135 4.74 -4.50 -8.43
N SER A 136 5.79 -4.97 -7.78
CA SER A 136 6.51 -6.18 -8.20
C SER A 136 5.92 -7.43 -7.57
N ALA A 137 5.80 -8.50 -8.36
CA ALA A 137 5.28 -9.78 -7.90
C ALA A 137 6.21 -10.49 -6.88
N TRP A 138 5.68 -11.54 -6.24
CA TRP A 138 6.39 -12.31 -5.22
C TRP A 138 7.52 -13.15 -5.82
N VAL A 139 8.61 -13.31 -5.06
CA VAL A 139 9.58 -14.36 -5.33
C VAL A 139 9.10 -15.65 -4.64
N THR A 140 8.95 -16.72 -5.43
CA THR A 140 8.49 -18.03 -4.94
C THR A 140 9.61 -19.05 -4.91
N ALA A 141 9.62 -19.93 -3.90
CA ALA A 141 10.45 -21.13 -3.86
C ALA A 141 9.56 -22.36 -4.07
N LYS A 142 9.81 -23.15 -5.13
CA LYS A 142 9.01 -24.34 -5.47
C LYS A 142 7.49 -24.08 -5.61
N GLY A 143 7.11 -22.89 -6.08
CA GLY A 143 5.71 -22.50 -6.23
C GLY A 143 5.06 -21.95 -4.94
N GLU A 144 5.77 -21.97 -3.81
CA GLU A 144 5.29 -21.37 -2.56
C GLU A 144 5.93 -19.99 -2.36
N LYS A 145 5.15 -19.06 -1.80
CA LYS A 145 5.65 -17.75 -1.37
C LYS A 145 6.77 -17.93 -0.34
N MET A 146 7.87 -17.20 -0.50
CA MET A 146 8.88 -17.11 0.55
C MET A 146 8.39 -16.23 1.71
N SER A 147 8.44 -16.75 2.93
CA SER A 147 8.18 -15.95 4.13
C SER A 147 9.07 -16.42 5.30
N LYS A 148 9.35 -15.50 6.24
CA LYS A 148 10.04 -15.86 7.48
C LYS A 148 9.25 -16.89 8.29
N SER A 149 7.92 -16.83 8.27
CA SER A 149 7.04 -17.74 9.00
C SER A 149 7.06 -19.17 8.47
N LEU A 150 7.30 -19.37 7.17
CA LEU A 150 7.39 -20.69 6.54
C LEU A 150 8.81 -21.28 6.60
N GLY A 151 9.80 -20.53 7.10
CA GLY A 151 11.19 -20.98 7.19
C GLY A 151 11.87 -21.21 5.83
N ASN A 152 11.18 -20.89 4.72
CA ASN A 152 11.66 -21.06 3.35
C ASN A 152 12.27 -19.76 2.77
N GLY A 153 12.39 -18.72 3.58
CA GLY A 153 12.98 -17.45 3.18
C GLY A 153 14.49 -17.57 2.96
N LEU A 154 14.94 -17.28 1.75
CA LEU A 154 16.36 -17.13 1.44
C LEU A 154 16.80 -15.69 1.74
N SER A 155 17.83 -15.54 2.57
CA SER A 155 18.45 -14.23 2.78
C SER A 155 19.39 -13.89 1.62
N VAL A 156 19.52 -12.61 1.28
CA VAL A 156 20.45 -12.16 0.24
C VAL A 156 21.88 -12.67 0.51
N PRO A 157 22.45 -12.59 1.74
CA PRO A 157 23.77 -13.14 2.02
C PRO A 157 23.89 -14.65 1.78
N ALA A 158 22.85 -15.43 2.12
CA ALA A 158 22.87 -16.88 1.90
C ALA A 158 22.92 -17.20 0.39
N VAL A 159 22.10 -16.52 -0.41
CA VAL A 159 22.11 -16.69 -1.88
C VAL A 159 23.46 -16.29 -2.48
N LEU A 160 24.03 -15.18 -2.00
CA LEU A 160 25.30 -14.66 -2.49
C LEU A 160 26.54 -15.46 -2.03
N ALA A 161 26.41 -16.31 -1.00
CA ALA A 161 27.47 -17.24 -0.60
C ALA A 161 27.68 -18.35 -1.65
N GLU A 162 26.62 -18.72 -2.37
CA GLU A 162 26.65 -19.80 -3.37
C GLU A 162 26.64 -19.29 -4.81
N ASN A 163 26.18 -18.06 -5.05
CA ASN A 163 25.99 -17.49 -6.37
C ASN A 163 26.55 -16.08 -6.48
N SER A 164 27.16 -15.76 -7.63
CA SER A 164 27.59 -14.38 -7.91
C SER A 164 26.40 -13.42 -8.06
N ALA A 165 26.58 -12.17 -7.63
CA ALA A 165 25.52 -11.16 -7.66
C ALA A 165 24.94 -10.90 -9.06
N TRP A 166 25.75 -10.98 -10.11
CA TRP A 166 25.30 -10.83 -11.49
C TRP A 166 24.42 -11.98 -11.96
N VAL A 167 24.70 -13.22 -11.54
CA VAL A 167 23.83 -14.37 -11.83
C VAL A 167 22.48 -14.22 -11.11
N VAL A 168 22.49 -13.83 -9.84
CA VAL A 168 21.26 -13.58 -9.07
C VAL A 168 20.43 -12.47 -9.72
N ARG A 169 21.07 -11.36 -10.11
CA ARG A 169 20.40 -10.26 -10.81
C ARG A 169 19.84 -10.68 -12.16
N TYR A 170 20.58 -11.46 -12.95
CA TYR A 170 20.10 -11.99 -14.22
C TYR A 170 18.85 -12.86 -14.01
N ALA A 171 18.86 -13.74 -13.00
CA ALA A 171 17.72 -14.59 -12.68
C ALA A 171 16.48 -13.77 -12.23
N LEU A 172 16.66 -12.69 -11.45
CA LEU A 172 15.56 -11.83 -11.03
C LEU A 172 15.02 -10.96 -12.18
N GLY A 173 15.87 -10.58 -13.14
CA GLY A 173 15.49 -9.72 -14.27
C GLY A 173 15.06 -10.47 -15.54
N SER A 174 15.13 -11.80 -15.56
CA SER A 174 14.73 -12.62 -16.71
C SER A 174 13.23 -12.92 -16.77
N VAL A 175 12.49 -12.45 -15.77
CA VAL A 175 11.02 -12.54 -15.68
C VAL A 175 10.42 -11.14 -15.63
N GLN A 176 9.18 -11.00 -16.08
CA GLN A 176 8.45 -9.76 -15.93
C GLN A 176 8.23 -9.47 -14.44
N TYR A 177 8.40 -8.19 -14.08
CA TYR A 177 8.23 -7.69 -12.71
C TYR A 177 6.77 -7.77 -12.24
#